data_AF-A0A1L7WF22-F1
#
_entry.id   AF-A0A1L7WF22-F1
#
_cell.length_a   1.000
_cell.length_b   1.000
_cell.length_c   1.000
_cell.angle_alpha   90.00
_cell.angle_beta   90.00
_cell.angle_gamma   90.00
#
_symmetry.space_group_name_H-M   'P 1'
#
loop_
_entity.id
_entity.type
_entity.pdbx_description
1 polymer ?
#
loop_
_entity_poly.entity_id
_entity_poly.type
_entity_poly.pdbx_seq_one_letter_code
_entity_poly.pdbx_strand_id
1 'polypeptide(L)'
;MSRYPPGSVQWKTGKFSVDASEDASLVTTTNLAQYAVVVFLQTSGDFLNQEQLAGLQSYVRSGNGFVSIHCAAAGLANVPWYGELVGAHFTDHPEPQHGTLKVEKRNHFITSRLPEEWPWFDEWYNFTSNPRQNVTVLLSIDEKEYKGGKLGDDHPLAWCRELEGGRSFYTSWATSTKLTMTPCS
;
A
#
# COMPACT_ATOMS: atom_id res chain seq x y z
N MET A 1 6.91 33.99 -0.13
CA MET A 1 7.79 33.45 0.93
C MET A 1 7.31 32.04 1.24
N SER A 2 8.00 31.03 0.73
CA SER A 2 7.67 29.64 1.01
C SER A 2 8.23 29.32 2.40
N ARG A 3 7.34 28.93 3.31
CA ARG A 3 7.68 28.39 4.62
C ARG A 3 7.57 26.88 4.47
N TYR A 4 8.68 26.18 4.25
CA TYR A 4 8.69 24.73 4.32
C TYR A 4 9.58 24.26 5.47
N PRO A 5 9.12 23.29 6.26
CA PRO A 5 9.94 22.68 7.31
C PRO A 5 11.11 21.91 6.68
N PRO A 6 12.25 21.79 7.39
CA PRO A 6 13.42 21.04 6.93
C PRO A 6 13.05 19.58 6.61
N GLY A 7 13.55 19.03 5.50
CA GLY A 7 13.40 17.60 5.16
C GLY A 7 12.25 17.24 4.22
N SER A 8 11.56 18.22 3.63
CA SER A 8 10.55 17.97 2.59
C SER A 8 11.12 18.17 1.18
N VAL A 9 10.92 17.18 0.30
CA VAL A 9 11.25 17.29 -1.13
C VAL A 9 9.95 17.50 -1.91
N GLN A 10 9.93 18.52 -2.77
CA GLN A 10 8.78 18.82 -3.62
C GLN A 10 9.10 18.66 -5.10
N TRP A 11 8.21 18.01 -5.85
CA TRP A 11 8.29 17.96 -7.31
C TRP A 11 6.92 17.96 -7.97
N LYS A 12 6.90 18.29 -9.27
CA LYS A 12 5.69 18.35 -10.10
C LYS A 12 5.83 17.43 -11.31
N THR A 13 4.84 16.58 -11.53
CA THR A 13 4.81 15.62 -12.65
C THR A 13 4.05 16.15 -13.88
N GLY A 14 3.54 17.38 -13.80
CA GLY A 14 2.60 17.95 -14.77
C GLY A 14 1.14 17.52 -14.56
N LYS A 15 0.88 16.57 -13.64
CA LYS A 15 -0.48 16.15 -13.24
C LYS A 15 -0.78 16.38 -11.77
N PHE A 16 0.24 16.31 -10.92
CA PHE A 16 0.13 16.52 -9.48
C PHE A 16 1.44 17.10 -8.92
N SER A 17 1.33 17.69 -7.74
CA SER A 17 2.46 18.08 -6.90
C SER A 17 2.65 17.02 -5.81
N VAL A 18 3.89 16.77 -5.43
CA VAL A 18 4.24 15.80 -4.37
C VAL A 18 5.06 16.50 -3.31
N ASP A 19 4.73 16.22 -2.05
CA ASP A 19 5.55 16.53 -0.88
C ASP A 19 5.95 15.18 -0.26
N ALA A 20 7.25 14.96 -0.08
CA ALA A 20 7.78 13.74 0.55
C ALA A 20 8.46 14.08 1.88
N SER A 21 8.22 13.26 2.90
CA SER A 21 8.83 13.38 4.22
C SER A 21 8.84 12.01 4.92
N GLU A 22 9.80 11.81 5.82
CA GLU A 22 9.88 10.68 6.75
C GLU A 22 9.36 11.06 8.15
N ASP A 23 8.90 12.31 8.34
CA ASP A 23 8.43 12.82 9.63
C ASP A 23 6.94 12.54 9.86
N ALA A 24 6.65 11.56 10.71
CA ALA A 24 5.29 11.21 11.11
C ALA A 24 4.56 12.36 11.83
N SER A 25 5.26 13.37 12.39
CA SER A 25 4.63 14.52 13.04
C SER A 25 3.75 15.34 12.09
N LEU A 26 3.94 15.19 10.78
CA LEU A 26 3.13 15.81 9.74
C LEU A 26 1.76 15.14 9.55
N VAL A 27 1.55 13.94 10.09
CA VAL A 27 0.28 13.20 9.99
C VAL A 27 -0.72 13.76 11.00
N THR A 28 -1.29 14.92 10.69
CA THR A 28 -2.33 15.60 11.50
C THR A 28 -3.49 16.00 10.62
N THR A 29 -4.71 16.09 11.16
CA THR A 29 -5.90 16.51 10.39
C THR A 29 -5.67 17.82 9.65
N THR A 30 -5.07 18.81 10.32
CA THR A 30 -4.80 20.14 9.75
C THR A 30 -3.83 20.08 8.59
N ASN A 31 -2.70 19.38 8.76
CA ASN A 31 -1.70 19.29 7.70
C ASN A 31 -2.18 18.41 6.55
N LEU A 32 -2.90 17.32 6.83
CA LEU A 32 -3.39 16.41 5.79
C LEU A 32 -4.48 17.02 4.90
N ALA A 33 -5.23 18.02 5.40
CA ALA A 33 -6.32 18.67 4.67
C ALA A 33 -5.88 19.36 3.37
N GLN A 34 -4.58 19.62 3.18
CA GLN A 34 -4.04 20.21 1.94
C GLN A 34 -3.77 19.17 0.83
N TYR A 35 -3.83 17.88 1.14
CA TYR A 35 -3.52 16.80 0.20
C TYR A 35 -4.79 16.07 -0.25
N ALA A 36 -4.84 15.73 -1.54
CA ALA A 36 -5.90 14.87 -2.07
C ALA A 36 -5.62 13.37 -1.84
N VAL A 37 -4.33 13.01 -1.75
CA VAL A 37 -3.85 11.64 -1.56
C VAL A 37 -2.68 11.65 -0.56
N VAL A 38 -2.71 10.72 0.39
CA VAL A 38 -1.58 10.38 1.27
C VAL A 38 -1.03 9.03 0.85
N VAL A 39 0.29 8.94 0.73
CA VAL A 39 1.00 7.72 0.33
C VAL A 39 1.88 7.27 1.49
N PHE A 40 1.65 6.06 2.00
CA PHE A 40 2.59 5.36 2.86
C PHE A 40 3.42 4.41 2.00
N LEU A 41 4.67 4.81 1.78
CA LEU A 41 5.64 4.08 0.99
C LEU A 41 6.65 3.45 1.95
N GLN A 42 6.66 2.12 2.04
CA GLN A 42 7.69 1.38 2.78
C GLN A 42 7.71 1.64 4.30
N THR A 43 6.56 1.91 4.92
CA THR A 43 6.45 2.17 6.37
C THR A 43 6.14 0.88 7.16
N SER A 44 7.04 0.41 8.02
CA SER A 44 6.84 -0.75 8.90
C SER A 44 6.84 -0.38 10.39
N GLY A 45 6.37 -1.31 11.23
CA GLY A 45 6.34 -1.15 12.68
C GLY A 45 5.32 -0.11 13.16
N ASP A 46 5.52 0.38 14.38
CA ASP A 46 4.63 1.35 15.03
C ASP A 46 5.12 2.78 14.81
N PHE A 47 4.79 3.35 13.65
CA PHE A 47 5.28 4.68 13.23
C PHE A 47 4.29 5.82 13.45
N LEU A 48 3.03 5.53 13.82
CA LEU A 48 2.04 6.54 14.23
C LEU A 48 1.67 6.35 15.69
N ASN A 49 1.69 7.44 16.45
CA ASN A 49 1.06 7.51 17.76
C ASN A 49 -0.46 7.69 17.63
N GLN A 50 -1.16 7.70 18.77
CA GLN A 50 -2.62 7.80 18.82
C GLN A 50 -3.18 9.08 18.15
N GLU A 51 -2.51 10.22 18.33
CA GLU A 51 -2.94 11.50 17.74
C GLU A 51 -2.78 11.49 16.22
N GLN A 52 -1.65 10.96 15.73
CA GLN A 52 -1.38 10.83 14.30
C GLN A 52 -2.32 9.83 13.62
N LEU A 53 -2.61 8.71 14.27
CA LEU A 53 -3.61 7.75 13.81
C LEU A 53 -5.00 8.40 13.72
N ALA A 54 -5.40 9.19 14.72
CA ALA A 54 -6.66 9.93 14.68
C ALA A 54 -6.69 10.96 13.52
N GLY A 55 -5.55 11.61 13.24
CA GLY A 55 -5.37 12.48 12.08
C GLY A 55 -5.61 11.75 10.75
N LEU A 56 -5.00 10.57 10.58
CA LEU A 56 -5.19 9.74 9.39
C LEU A 56 -6.65 9.25 9.27
N GLN A 57 -7.27 8.84 10.38
CA GLN A 57 -8.69 8.45 10.41
C GLN A 57 -9.59 9.59 9.95
N SER A 58 -9.38 10.80 10.49
CA SER A 58 -10.15 11.99 10.11
C SER A 58 -9.96 12.34 8.62
N TYR A 59 -8.75 12.21 8.11
CA TYR A 59 -8.44 12.42 6.70
C TYR A 59 -9.19 11.44 5.78
N VAL A 60 -9.19 10.15 6.10
CA VAL A 60 -9.92 9.11 5.36
C VAL A 60 -11.43 9.34 5.43
N ARG A 61 -11.98 9.62 6.62
CA ARG A 61 -13.41 9.92 6.83
C ARG A 61 -13.90 11.16 6.10
N SER A 62 -12.99 12.05 5.72
CA SER A 62 -13.30 13.23 4.92
C SER A 62 -13.37 12.93 3.40
N GLY A 63 -13.26 11.66 2.99
CA GLY A 63 -13.43 11.22 1.60
C GLY A 63 -12.16 11.22 0.75
N ASN A 64 -10.99 11.42 1.37
CA ASN A 64 -9.72 11.54 0.68
C ASN A 64 -9.10 10.18 0.32
N GLY A 65 -8.07 10.23 -0.54
CA GLY A 65 -7.37 9.04 -1.01
C GLY A 65 -6.21 8.62 -0.11
N PHE A 66 -6.06 7.32 0.11
CA PHE A 66 -4.93 6.70 0.78
C PHE A 66 -4.30 5.63 -0.12
N VAL A 67 -2.97 5.60 -0.18
CA VAL A 67 -2.21 4.61 -0.94
C VAL A 67 -1.16 3.99 -0.02
N SER A 68 -1.16 2.67 0.10
CA SER A 68 -0.16 1.91 0.85
C SER A 68 0.64 1.01 -0.10
N ILE A 69 1.96 1.01 0.06
CA ILE A 69 2.86 0.29 -0.85
C ILE A 69 3.84 -0.57 -0.01
N HIS A 70 3.93 -1.85 -0.37
CA HIS A 70 4.90 -2.83 0.15
C HIS A 70 4.88 -2.93 1.68
N CYS A 71 5.94 -2.52 2.39
CA CYS A 71 6.01 -2.60 3.86
C CYS A 71 4.91 -1.86 4.59
N ALA A 72 4.15 -0.98 3.94
CA ALA A 72 2.98 -0.35 4.55
C ALA A 72 1.98 -1.36 5.14
N ALA A 73 1.94 -2.61 4.66
CA ALA A 73 1.14 -3.69 5.26
C ALA A 73 1.75 -4.30 6.55
N ALA A 74 3.06 -4.12 6.77
CA ALA A 74 3.78 -4.48 8.01
C ALA A 74 3.72 -3.36 9.07
N GLY A 75 3.02 -2.26 8.77
CA GLY A 75 2.79 -1.16 9.69
C GLY A 75 1.66 -1.44 10.68
N LEU A 76 1.78 -0.90 11.90
CA LEU A 76 0.70 -0.77 12.88
C LEU A 76 -0.06 -2.08 13.11
N ALA A 77 0.64 -3.21 13.25
CA ALA A 77 0.08 -4.56 13.27
C ALA A 77 -1.00 -4.80 14.35
N ASN A 78 -0.96 -4.00 15.42
CA ASN A 78 -1.92 -4.08 16.54
C ASN A 78 -3.08 -3.09 16.42
N VAL A 79 -3.26 -2.42 15.27
CA VAL A 79 -4.30 -1.42 15.02
C VAL A 79 -5.31 -1.97 14.00
N PRO A 80 -6.44 -2.58 14.44
CA PRO A 80 -7.40 -3.22 13.53
C PRO A 80 -7.91 -2.30 12.41
N TRP A 81 -8.18 -1.03 12.74
CA TRP A 81 -8.63 -0.04 11.76
C TRP A 81 -7.61 0.20 10.64
N TYR A 82 -6.31 0.17 10.94
CA TYR A 82 -5.27 0.31 9.91
C TYR A 82 -5.19 -0.94 9.04
N GLY A 83 -5.34 -2.13 9.63
CA GLY A 83 -5.50 -3.38 8.89
C GLY A 83 -6.69 -3.37 7.94
N GLU A 84 -7.82 -2.78 8.34
CA GLU A 84 -8.97 -2.58 7.44
C GLU A 84 -8.67 -1.58 6.32
N LEU A 85 -7.98 -0.48 6.63
CA LEU A 85 -7.59 0.55 5.67
C LEU A 85 -6.67 -0.01 4.59
N VAL A 86 -5.63 -0.75 4.99
CA VAL A 86 -4.71 -1.41 4.06
C VAL A 86 -5.40 -2.60 3.37
N GLY A 87 -6.25 -3.33 4.09
CA GLY A 87 -7.02 -4.49 3.63
C GLY A 87 -6.56 -5.82 4.22
N ALA A 88 -5.28 -5.92 4.59
CA ALA A 88 -4.70 -7.03 5.35
C ALA A 88 -3.36 -6.59 5.98
N HIS A 89 -2.88 -7.33 6.97
CA HIS A 89 -1.53 -7.15 7.52
C HIS A 89 -0.57 -8.18 6.92
N PHE A 90 0.66 -7.75 6.66
CA PHE A 90 1.77 -8.62 6.27
C PHE A 90 2.09 -9.61 7.40
N THR A 91 2.52 -10.83 7.04
CA THR A 91 3.10 -11.79 7.99
C THR A 91 4.55 -12.10 7.69
N ASP A 92 4.84 -12.54 6.46
CA ASP A 92 6.16 -12.93 6.00
C ASP A 92 6.15 -13.07 4.47
N HIS A 93 7.29 -13.42 3.89
CA HIS A 93 7.40 -13.85 2.49
C HIS A 93 8.47 -14.95 2.40
N PRO A 94 8.40 -15.83 1.38
CA PRO A 94 9.52 -16.71 1.07
C PRO A 94 10.70 -15.92 0.48
N GLU A 95 11.82 -16.62 0.24
CA GLU A 95 12.92 -16.06 -0.56
C GLU A 95 12.38 -15.50 -1.89
N PRO A 96 12.87 -14.31 -2.33
CA PRO A 96 12.45 -13.70 -3.57
C PRO A 96 12.63 -14.64 -4.75
N GLN A 97 11.60 -14.74 -5.59
CA GLN A 97 11.60 -15.69 -6.70
C GLN A 97 10.70 -15.21 -7.85
N HIS A 98 10.84 -15.85 -9.00
CA HIS A 98 10.00 -15.56 -10.16
C HIS A 98 8.57 -16.09 -9.96
N GLY A 99 7.62 -15.36 -10.53
CA GLY A 99 6.21 -15.73 -10.61
C GLY A 99 5.48 -14.87 -11.63
N THR A 100 4.26 -15.24 -11.99
CA THR A 100 3.45 -14.50 -12.97
C THR A 100 2.38 -13.67 -12.26
N LEU A 101 2.46 -12.35 -12.41
CA LEU A 101 1.40 -11.45 -11.98
C LEU A 101 0.22 -11.56 -12.95
N LYS A 102 -1.00 -11.69 -12.41
CA LYS A 102 -2.25 -11.83 -13.18
C LYS A 102 -3.18 -10.65 -12.89
N VAL A 103 -3.72 -10.03 -13.94
CA VAL A 103 -4.72 -8.94 -13.84
C VAL A 103 -6.12 -9.51 -13.77
N GLU A 104 -6.77 -9.35 -12.61
CA GLU A 104 -8.12 -9.89 -12.42
C GLU A 104 -9.23 -8.98 -12.96
N LYS A 105 -8.99 -7.67 -12.97
CA LYS A 105 -10.00 -6.66 -13.36
C LYS A 105 -9.52 -5.82 -14.53
N ARG A 106 -9.47 -6.39 -15.73
CA ARG A 106 -8.94 -5.72 -16.94
C ARG A 106 -9.71 -4.46 -17.38
N ASN A 107 -10.98 -4.32 -16.98
CA ASN A 107 -11.78 -3.14 -17.30
C ASN A 107 -11.71 -2.05 -16.21
N HIS A 108 -10.98 -2.27 -15.12
CA HIS A 108 -10.84 -1.29 -14.05
C HIS A 108 -9.83 -0.20 -14.44
N PHE A 109 -10.10 1.07 -14.11
CA PHE A 109 -9.28 2.19 -14.59
C PHE A 109 -7.80 2.08 -14.20
N ILE A 110 -7.50 1.53 -13.01
CA ILE A 110 -6.13 1.31 -12.51
C ILE A 110 -5.36 0.33 -13.39
N THR A 111 -6.01 -0.73 -13.85
CA THR A 111 -5.38 -1.90 -14.51
C THR A 111 -5.66 -1.97 -16.01
N SER A 112 -6.51 -1.08 -16.54
CA SER A 112 -6.97 -1.07 -17.95
C SER A 112 -5.87 -0.96 -19.01
N ARG A 113 -4.67 -0.53 -18.61
CA ARG A 113 -3.50 -0.38 -19.48
C ARG A 113 -2.40 -1.40 -19.20
N LEU A 114 -2.61 -2.32 -18.26
CA LEU A 114 -1.67 -3.39 -17.95
C LEU A 114 -1.89 -4.56 -18.91
N PRO A 115 -0.83 -5.34 -19.21
CA PRO A 115 -1.01 -6.63 -19.87
C PRO A 115 -1.83 -7.57 -18.97
N GLU A 116 -2.39 -8.62 -19.56
CA GLU A 116 -3.21 -9.59 -18.82
C GLU A 116 -2.41 -10.33 -17.75
N GLU A 117 -1.19 -10.72 -18.10
CA GLU A 117 -0.25 -11.35 -17.21
C GLU A 117 1.19 -11.01 -17.62
N TRP A 118 2.12 -11.04 -16.67
CA TRP A 118 3.55 -10.88 -16.98
C TRP A 118 4.43 -11.52 -15.91
N PRO A 119 5.61 -12.06 -16.29
CA PRO A 119 6.56 -12.57 -15.33
C PRO A 119 7.19 -11.43 -14.54
N TRP A 120 7.41 -11.67 -13.25
CA TRP A 120 8.04 -10.72 -12.36
C TRP A 120 8.88 -11.46 -11.30
N PHE A 121 9.79 -10.73 -10.64
CA PHE A 121 10.64 -11.25 -9.57
C PHE A 121 10.44 -10.37 -8.35
N ASP A 122 9.95 -10.94 -7.26
CA ASP A 122 9.62 -10.19 -6.05
C ASP A 122 9.60 -11.07 -4.81
N GLU A 123 9.39 -10.41 -3.67
CA GLU A 123 8.94 -11.00 -2.42
C GLU A 123 7.42 -11.20 -2.46
N TRP A 124 6.98 -12.46 -2.54
CA TRP A 124 5.54 -12.78 -2.57
C TRP A 124 4.95 -12.75 -1.15
N TYR A 125 4.40 -11.60 -0.76
CA TYR A 125 3.93 -11.35 0.61
C TYR A 125 2.77 -12.25 1.01
N ASN A 126 2.92 -12.92 2.14
CA ASN A 126 1.82 -13.54 2.86
C ASN A 126 1.17 -12.51 3.79
N PHE A 127 -0.09 -12.77 4.10
CA PHE A 127 -0.93 -11.88 4.90
C PHE A 127 -1.63 -12.64 6.02
N THR A 128 -2.02 -11.93 7.07
CA THR A 128 -2.77 -12.48 8.20
C THR A 128 -4.13 -13.04 7.79
N SER A 129 -4.69 -12.51 6.70
CA SER A 129 -5.94 -12.97 6.10
C SER A 129 -5.97 -12.63 4.61
N ASN A 130 -6.79 -13.36 3.86
CA ASN A 130 -7.06 -13.04 2.47
C ASN A 130 -8.07 -11.86 2.39
N PRO A 131 -7.73 -10.72 1.75
CA PRO A 131 -8.56 -9.53 1.77
C PRO A 131 -9.79 -9.60 0.85
N ARG A 132 -9.87 -10.60 -0.05
CA ARG A 132 -10.79 -10.64 -1.20
C ARG A 132 -12.26 -10.38 -0.85
N GLN A 133 -12.73 -10.82 0.32
CA GLN A 133 -14.13 -10.64 0.71
C GLN A 133 -14.52 -9.17 0.93
N ASN A 134 -13.54 -8.28 1.19
CA ASN A 134 -13.77 -6.89 1.59
C ASN A 134 -13.20 -5.86 0.60
N VAL A 135 -12.54 -6.32 -0.47
CA VAL A 135 -11.81 -5.46 -1.40
C VAL A 135 -12.09 -5.84 -2.86
N THR A 136 -11.82 -4.91 -3.77
CA THR A 136 -11.70 -5.22 -5.19
C THR A 136 -10.26 -5.62 -5.48
N VAL A 137 -10.03 -6.93 -5.67
CA VAL A 137 -8.72 -7.45 -6.10
C VAL A 137 -8.44 -7.03 -7.54
N LEU A 138 -7.22 -6.53 -7.76
CA LEU A 138 -6.76 -6.00 -9.04
C LEU A 138 -5.67 -6.89 -9.64
N LEU A 139 -4.73 -7.35 -8.81
CA LEU A 139 -3.63 -8.24 -9.16
C LEU A 139 -3.56 -9.42 -8.20
N SER A 140 -3.19 -10.59 -8.72
CA SER A 140 -2.91 -11.81 -7.95
C SER A 140 -1.75 -12.60 -8.54
N ILE A 141 -1.34 -13.64 -7.82
CA ILE A 141 -0.34 -14.63 -8.24
C ILE A 141 -0.87 -16.05 -7.97
N ASP A 142 -0.40 -17.02 -8.75
CA ASP A 142 -0.68 -18.44 -8.53
C ASP A 142 0.43 -19.08 -7.69
N GLU A 143 0.10 -19.53 -6.48
CA GLU A 143 1.05 -20.21 -5.58
C GLU A 143 1.63 -21.51 -6.17
N LYS A 144 1.04 -22.08 -7.24
CA LYS A 144 1.60 -23.25 -7.93
C LYS A 144 2.87 -22.91 -8.70
N GLU A 145 3.08 -21.64 -9.06
CA GLU A 145 4.22 -21.16 -9.83
C GLU A 145 5.46 -20.88 -8.97
N TYR A 146 5.30 -20.80 -7.64
CA TYR A 146 6.39 -20.50 -6.71
C TYR A 146 6.30 -21.38 -5.43
N LYS A 147 7.16 -21.12 -4.43
CA LYS A 147 7.16 -21.85 -3.15
C LYS A 147 7.07 -20.91 -1.96
N GLY A 148 6.28 -21.29 -0.96
CA GLY A 148 6.17 -20.58 0.33
C GLY A 148 5.01 -19.57 0.43
N GLY A 149 4.07 -19.59 -0.52
CA GLY A 149 2.75 -18.98 -0.33
C GLY A 149 1.96 -19.67 0.78
N LYS A 150 1.07 -18.90 1.42
CA LYS A 150 0.26 -19.32 2.58
C LYS A 150 -1.21 -18.93 2.47
N LEU A 151 -1.63 -18.35 1.34
CA LEU A 151 -3.03 -17.98 1.07
C LEU A 151 -3.75 -19.04 0.21
N GLY A 152 -3.03 -20.02 -0.33
CA GLY A 152 -3.58 -21.17 -1.05
C GLY A 152 -3.87 -20.86 -2.51
N ASP A 153 -5.01 -21.32 -3.04
CA ASP A 153 -5.38 -21.13 -4.45
C ASP A 153 -5.72 -19.66 -4.83
N ASP A 154 -5.78 -18.76 -3.84
CA ASP A 154 -6.16 -17.37 -4.02
C ASP A 154 -5.20 -16.43 -3.28
N HIS A 155 -4.29 -15.80 -4.01
CA HIS A 155 -3.26 -14.91 -3.46
C HIS A 155 -3.32 -13.51 -4.09
N PRO A 156 -4.12 -12.58 -3.55
CA PRO A 156 -4.14 -11.17 -3.96
C PRO A 156 -2.83 -10.45 -3.64
N LEU A 157 -2.38 -9.57 -4.55
CA LEU A 157 -1.17 -8.75 -4.39
C LEU A 157 -1.43 -7.25 -4.55
N ALA A 158 -2.53 -6.86 -5.18
CA ALA A 158 -2.97 -5.47 -5.22
C ALA A 158 -4.49 -5.40 -5.20
N TRP A 159 -5.02 -4.41 -4.48
CA TRP A 159 -6.45 -4.23 -4.34
C TRP A 159 -6.80 -2.78 -4.01
N CYS A 160 -8.08 -2.45 -4.19
CA CYS A 160 -8.64 -1.19 -3.72
C CYS A 160 -9.96 -1.42 -2.98
N ARG A 161 -10.31 -0.49 -2.11
CA ARG A 161 -11.59 -0.48 -1.40
C ARG A 161 -12.01 0.95 -1.06
N GLU A 162 -13.28 1.08 -0.72
CA GLU A 162 -13.75 2.23 0.06
C GLU A 162 -13.78 1.84 1.54
N LEU A 163 -13.44 2.78 2.41
CA LEU A 163 -13.51 2.62 3.86
C LEU A 163 -13.91 3.96 4.47
N GLU A 164 -15.03 3.97 5.22
CA GLU A 164 -15.55 5.16 5.91
C GLU A 164 -15.68 6.41 5.00
N GLY A 165 -15.97 6.22 3.72
CA GLY A 165 -16.10 7.29 2.72
C GLY A 165 -14.80 7.64 1.98
N GLY A 166 -13.64 7.22 2.49
CA GLY A 166 -12.35 7.36 1.81
C GLY A 166 -12.08 6.24 0.80
N ARG A 167 -11.12 6.48 -0.11
CA ARG A 167 -10.66 5.48 -1.10
C ARG A 167 -9.27 5.01 -0.73
N SER A 168 -9.09 3.70 -0.61
CA SER A 168 -7.81 3.07 -0.29
C SER A 168 -7.34 2.18 -1.45
N PHE A 169 -6.04 2.21 -1.72
CA PHE A 169 -5.36 1.29 -2.63
C PHE A 169 -4.11 0.73 -1.95
N TYR A 170 -3.93 -0.59 -2.05
CA TYR A 170 -2.72 -1.28 -1.62
C TYR A 170 -2.08 -2.05 -2.77
N THR A 171 -0.76 -2.10 -2.78
CA THR A 171 -0.01 -3.10 -3.55
C THR A 171 1.20 -3.60 -2.78
N SER A 172 1.38 -4.93 -2.75
CA SER A 172 2.61 -5.55 -2.23
C SER A 172 3.76 -5.47 -3.23
N TRP A 173 3.46 -5.21 -4.50
CA TRP A 173 4.46 -5.07 -5.55
C TRP A 173 5.35 -3.85 -5.32
N ALA A 174 6.67 -4.04 -5.34
CA ALA A 174 7.64 -2.95 -5.38
C ALA A 174 8.43 -2.98 -6.69
N THR A 175 8.72 -1.79 -7.25
CA THR A 175 9.35 -1.64 -8.58
C THR A 175 10.87 -1.85 -8.58
N SER A 176 11.45 -2.46 -7.54
CA SER A 176 12.90 -2.57 -7.47
C SER A 176 13.44 -3.73 -8.31
N THR A 177 13.97 -3.40 -9.49
CA THR A 177 14.70 -4.34 -10.38
C THR A 177 16.03 -4.84 -9.79
N LYS A 178 16.40 -4.39 -8.59
CA LYS A 178 17.47 -4.93 -7.76
C LYS A 178 17.01 -4.90 -6.30
N LEU A 179 16.98 -6.05 -5.63
CA LEU A 179 16.79 -6.15 -4.18
C LEU A 179 17.92 -5.42 -3.42
N THR A 180 17.84 -4.10 -3.33
CA THR A 180 18.59 -3.30 -2.36
C THR A 180 17.65 -2.65 -1.36
N MET A 181 16.38 -3.07 -1.33
CA MET A 181 15.43 -2.62 -0.32
C MET A 181 15.59 -3.54 0.90
N THR A 182 15.69 -2.92 2.08
CA THR A 182 15.67 -3.66 3.34
C THR A 182 14.36 -4.44 3.42
N PRO A 183 14.39 -5.75 3.73
CA PRO A 183 13.17 -6.53 3.92
C PRO A 183 12.27 -5.89 4.98
N CYS A 184 10.95 -6.02 4.82
CA CYS A 184 10.05 -5.59 5.88
C CYS A 184 10.28 -6.46 7.12
N SER A 185 10.44 -5.81 8.26
CA SER A 185 10.56 -6.43 9.58
C SER A 185 9.31 -6.21 10.40
#